data_AF-A0A969PT59-F1
#
_entry.id   AF-A0A969PT59-F1
#
_cell.length_a   1.000
_cell.length_b   1.000
_cell.length_c   1.000
_cell.angle_alpha   90.00
_cell.angle_beta   90.00
_cell.angle_gamma   90.00
#
_symmetry.space_group_name_H-M   'P 1'
#
loop_
_entity.id
_entity.type
_entity.pdbx_description
1 polymer ?
#
loop_
_entity_poly.entity_id
_entity_poly.type
_entity_poly.pdbx_seq_one_letter_code
_entity_poly.pdbx_strand_id
1 'polypeptide(L)'
;MAANNPYAAYKQTSIETKSPGELTLMLYDGCLKFIRRADAAMEAGSTEDRHTNLVKAQNIIRELMVTLDQSVNVSQGMMQLYDFILAKLIDANTKNDREALAEAAGFVTDFRDTWKEVIQMDRRARHGSGGISKAAGSAYAAAGAKR
;
A
#
# COMPACT_ATOMS: atom_id res chain seq x y z
N MET A 1 -15.47 33.20 3.18
CA MET A 1 -16.43 32.16 2.75
C MET A 1 -15.63 30.96 2.29
N ALA A 2 -15.68 29.83 3.01
CA ALA A 2 -14.92 28.64 2.67
C ALA A 2 -15.47 28.05 1.36
N ALA A 3 -14.62 27.96 0.33
CA ALA A 3 -14.93 27.24 -0.88
C ALA A 3 -15.06 25.75 -0.52
N ASN A 4 -16.30 25.31 -0.31
CA ASN A 4 -16.64 23.91 -0.10
C ASN A 4 -16.33 23.19 -1.42
N ASN A 5 -15.13 22.61 -1.52
CA ASN A 5 -14.69 21.92 -2.73
C ASN A 5 -15.43 20.57 -2.82
N PRO A 6 -16.44 20.42 -3.69
CA PRO A 6 -17.25 19.22 -3.75
C PRO A 6 -16.42 17.96 -4.09
N TYR A 7 -15.29 18.13 -4.76
CA TYR A 7 -14.34 17.04 -5.02
C TYR A 7 -13.63 16.56 -3.75
N ALA A 8 -13.27 17.47 -2.85
CA ALA A 8 -12.67 17.12 -1.56
C ALA A 8 -13.68 16.36 -0.69
N ALA A 9 -14.93 16.82 -0.64
CA ALA A 9 -16.02 16.13 0.05
C ALA A 9 -16.27 14.71 -0.51
N TYR A 10 -16.29 14.55 -1.84
CA TYR A 10 -16.45 13.24 -2.48
C TYR A 10 -15.32 12.26 -2.14
N LYS A 11 -14.07 12.76 -2.16
CA LYS A 11 -12.89 11.96 -1.79
C LYS A 11 -12.94 11.54 -0.32
N GLN A 12 -13.36 12.45 0.56
CA GLN A 12 -13.54 12.18 2.00
C GLN A 12 -14.59 11.09 2.23
N THR A 13 -15.81 11.25 1.67
CA THR A 13 -16.89 10.27 1.82
C THR A 13 -16.53 8.91 1.20
N SER A 14 -15.76 8.90 0.10
CA SER A 14 -15.26 7.66 -0.49
C SER A 14 -14.24 6.94 0.39
N ILE A 15 -13.51 7.64 1.25
CA ILE A 15 -12.58 7.03 2.22
C ILE A 15 -13.38 6.50 3.42
N GLU A 16 -14.33 7.27 3.93
CA GLU A 16 -15.14 6.93 5.12
C GLU A 16 -16.02 5.68 4.94
N THR A 17 -16.40 5.36 3.70
CA THR A 17 -17.27 4.23 3.38
C THR A 17 -16.52 2.95 3.00
N LYS A 18 -15.18 2.99 2.91
CA LYS A 18 -14.35 1.84 2.51
C LYS A 18 -14.02 0.92 3.69
N SER A 19 -13.96 -0.37 3.41
CA SER A 19 -13.47 -1.35 4.37
C SER A 19 -11.96 -1.19 4.63
N PRO A 20 -11.44 -1.62 5.80
CA PRO A 20 -10.00 -1.55 6.09
C PRO A 20 -9.13 -2.18 5.00
N GLY A 21 -9.52 -3.34 4.47
CA GLY A 21 -8.82 -3.99 3.36
C GLY A 21 -8.76 -3.13 2.09
N GLU A 22 -9.83 -2.41 1.75
CA GLU A 22 -9.83 -1.49 0.60
C GLU A 22 -8.95 -0.26 0.81
N LEU A 23 -8.81 0.23 2.05
CA LEU A 23 -7.88 1.31 2.39
C LEU A 23 -6.43 0.85 2.21
N THR A 24 -6.08 -0.34 2.69
CA THR A 24 -4.76 -0.95 2.46
C THR A 24 -4.47 -1.14 0.97
N LEU A 25 -5.45 -1.61 0.18
CA LEU A 25 -5.31 -1.72 -1.27
C LEU A 25 -5.02 -0.36 -1.92
N MET A 26 -5.70 0.69 -1.48
CA MET A 26 -5.46 2.06 -1.96
C MET A 26 -4.09 2.61 -1.56
N LEU A 27 -3.54 2.20 -0.42
CA LEU A 27 -2.16 2.54 -0.05
C LEU A 27 -1.18 1.93 -1.04
N TYR A 28 -1.30 0.64 -1.37
CA TYR A 28 -0.44 0.03 -2.38
C TYR A 28 -0.59 0.68 -3.77
N ASP A 29 -1.82 0.94 -4.22
CA ASP A 29 -2.06 1.66 -5.49
C ASP A 29 -1.43 3.06 -5.47
N GLY A 30 -1.53 3.76 -4.33
CA GLY A 30 -0.88 5.06 -4.11
C GLY A 30 0.64 4.98 -4.15
N CYS A 31 1.23 3.96 -3.53
CA CYS A 31 2.67 3.71 -3.54
C CYS A 31 3.18 3.50 -4.97
N LEU A 32 2.55 2.59 -5.73
CA LEU A 32 2.89 2.34 -7.14
C LEU A 32 2.75 3.60 -8.01
N LYS A 33 1.73 4.42 -7.77
CA LYS A 33 1.56 5.69 -8.47
C LYS A 33 2.75 6.63 -8.22
N PHE A 34 3.23 6.72 -6.98
CA PHE A 34 4.39 7.55 -6.66
C PHE A 34 5.69 6.98 -7.23
N ILE A 35 5.87 5.66 -7.18
CA ILE A 35 7.00 4.97 -7.82
C ILE A 35 7.06 5.28 -9.32
N ARG A 36 5.95 5.16 -10.05
CA ARG A 36 5.90 5.48 -11.49
C ARG A 36 6.22 6.95 -11.80
N ARG A 37 5.81 7.87 -10.92
CA ARG A 37 6.13 9.30 -11.05
C ARG A 37 7.60 9.58 -10.77
N ALA A 38 8.18 8.89 -9.79
CA ALA A 38 9.61 8.96 -9.52
C ALA A 38 10.41 8.43 -10.72
N ASP A 39 9.98 7.33 -11.33
CA ASP A 39 10.62 6.74 -12.51
C ASP A 39 10.63 7.74 -13.69
N ALA A 40 9.47 8.34 -14.01
CA ALA A 40 9.38 9.37 -15.03
C ALA A 40 10.24 10.61 -14.71
N ALA A 41 10.34 11.00 -13.43
CA ALA A 41 11.21 12.10 -13.00
C ALA A 41 12.70 11.75 -13.13
N MET A 42 13.08 10.49 -12.92
CA MET A 42 14.44 9.99 -13.16
C MET A 42 14.81 10.08 -14.64
N GLU A 43 13.90 9.67 -15.52
CA GLU A 43 14.10 9.81 -16.98
C GLU A 43 14.23 11.26 -17.42
N ALA A 44 13.43 12.16 -16.82
CA ALA A 44 13.48 13.59 -17.11
C ALA A 44 14.64 14.34 -16.43
N GLY A 45 15.43 13.68 -15.57
CA GLY A 45 16.49 14.31 -14.79
C GLY A 45 16.00 15.25 -13.67
N SER A 46 14.71 15.24 -13.34
CA SER A 46 14.12 16.07 -12.29
C SER A 46 14.36 15.47 -10.90
N THR A 47 15.45 15.89 -10.26
CA THR A 47 15.86 15.37 -8.94
C THR A 47 14.86 15.73 -7.83
N GLU A 48 14.29 16.93 -7.84
CA GLU A 48 13.31 17.36 -6.84
C GLU A 48 12.00 16.57 -6.94
N ASP A 49 11.50 16.35 -8.16
CA ASP A 49 10.29 15.54 -8.37
C ASP A 49 10.53 14.07 -8.02
N ARG A 50 11.69 13.51 -8.39
CA ARG A 50 12.08 12.16 -7.99
C ARG A 50 12.05 12.04 -6.47
N HIS A 51 12.76 12.92 -5.77
CA HIS A 51 12.84 12.92 -4.31
C HIS A 51 11.45 13.04 -3.68
N THR A 52 10.65 14.00 -4.12
CA THR A 52 9.30 14.24 -3.60
C THR A 52 8.39 13.03 -3.74
N ASN A 53 8.41 12.35 -4.90
CA ASN A 53 7.59 11.17 -5.11
C ASN A 53 8.12 9.96 -4.32
N LEU A 54 9.45 9.78 -4.22
CA LEU A 54 10.03 8.69 -3.44
C LEU A 54 9.76 8.83 -1.95
N VAL A 55 9.85 10.03 -1.38
CA VAL A 55 9.47 10.26 0.03
C VAL A 55 8.01 9.90 0.28
N LYS A 56 7.11 10.22 -0.66
CA LYS A 56 5.69 9.84 -0.54
C LYS A 56 5.49 8.32 -0.59
N ALA A 57 6.21 7.62 -1.46
CA ALA A 57 6.18 6.15 -1.51
C ALA A 57 6.72 5.55 -0.20
N GLN A 58 7.84 6.06 0.31
CA GLN A 58 8.45 5.61 1.58
C GLN A 58 7.51 5.83 2.76
N ASN A 59 6.82 6.97 2.83
CA ASN A 59 5.85 7.24 3.90
C ASN A 59 4.68 6.25 3.90
N ILE A 60 4.21 5.83 2.72
CA ILE A 60 3.17 4.80 2.62
C ILE A 60 3.69 3.46 3.15
N ILE A 61 4.91 3.05 2.78
CA ILE A 61 5.49 1.81 3.29
C ILE A 61 5.64 1.88 4.81
N ARG A 62 6.12 2.99 5.37
CA ARG A 62 6.20 3.19 6.82
C ARG A 62 4.84 3.10 7.51
N GLU A 63 3.80 3.66 6.90
CA GLU A 63 2.43 3.54 7.43
C GLU A 63 1.97 2.08 7.46
N LEU A 64 2.23 1.32 6.38
CA LEU A 64 1.93 -0.12 6.33
C LEU A 64 2.70 -0.92 7.37
N MET A 65 3.95 -0.53 7.68
CA MET A 65 4.75 -1.14 8.74
C MET A 65 4.17 -0.87 10.13
N VAL A 66 3.79 0.39 10.41
CA VAL A 66 3.25 0.83 11.70
C VAL A 66 1.87 0.21 11.97
N THR A 67 1.07 0.03 10.94
CA THR A 67 -0.31 -0.50 11.04
C THR A 67 -0.39 -2.03 10.95
N LEU A 68 0.75 -2.71 10.77
CA LEU A 68 0.82 -4.17 10.71
C LEU A 68 0.57 -4.78 12.11
N ASP A 69 -0.45 -5.62 12.22
CA ASP A 69 -0.74 -6.39 13.43
C ASP A 69 0.27 -7.54 13.59
N GLN A 70 1.16 -7.36 14.56
CA GLN A 70 2.26 -8.26 14.90
C GLN A 70 1.80 -9.57 15.56
N SER A 71 0.52 -9.73 15.90
CA SER A 71 0.01 -10.95 16.54
C SER A 71 -0.16 -12.12 15.56
N VAL A 72 -0.11 -11.85 14.26
CA VAL A 72 -0.30 -12.87 13.20
C VAL A 72 1.05 -13.42 12.74
N ASN A 73 1.13 -14.73 12.55
CA ASN A 73 2.37 -15.44 12.19
C ASN A 73 3.04 -14.90 10.90
N VAL A 74 2.25 -14.44 9.92
CA VAL A 74 2.78 -13.92 8.65
C VAL A 74 3.43 -12.53 8.80
N SER A 75 3.13 -11.80 9.87
CA SER A 75 3.53 -10.40 10.03
C SER A 75 5.04 -10.22 10.09
N GLN A 76 5.79 -11.17 10.65
CA GLN A 76 7.25 -11.08 10.68
C GLN A 76 7.86 -11.11 9.27
N GLY A 77 7.37 -11.98 8.39
CA GLY A 77 7.83 -12.03 6.99
C GLY A 77 7.41 -10.79 6.20
N MET A 78 6.20 -10.28 6.43
CA MET A 78 5.73 -9.02 5.82
C MET A 78 6.60 -7.83 6.26
N MET A 79 6.95 -7.78 7.54
CA MET A 79 7.81 -6.74 8.11
C MET A 79 9.18 -6.70 7.41
N GLN A 80 9.82 -7.85 7.23
CA GLN A 80 11.10 -7.96 6.53
C GLN A 80 11.02 -7.50 5.07
N LEU A 81 9.93 -7.85 4.38
CA LEU A 81 9.71 -7.41 3.00
C LEU A 81 9.46 -5.90 2.92
N TYR A 82 8.71 -5.31 3.86
CA TYR A 82 8.55 -3.86 3.91
C TYR A 82 9.85 -3.12 4.21
N ASP A 83 10.69 -3.64 5.12
CA ASP A 83 12.02 -3.10 5.37
C ASP A 83 12.88 -3.12 4.09
N PHE A 84 12.84 -4.23 3.35
CA PHE A 84 13.55 -4.35 2.08
C PHE A 84 13.05 -3.35 1.02
N ILE A 85 11.73 -3.24 0.84
CA ILE A 85 11.13 -2.26 -0.08
C ILE A 85 11.53 -0.84 0.30
N LEU A 86 11.49 -0.52 1.60
CA LEU A 86 11.87 0.80 2.10
C LEU A 86 13.34 1.11 1.79
N ALA A 87 14.24 0.15 2.01
CA ALA A 87 15.66 0.28 1.66
C ALA A 87 15.86 0.54 0.16
N LYS A 88 15.17 -0.21 -0.70
CA LYS A 88 15.23 -0.01 -2.16
C LYS A 88 14.71 1.36 -2.61
N LEU A 89 13.64 1.86 -2.00
CA LEU A 89 13.14 3.22 -2.26
C LEU A 89 14.11 4.31 -1.78
N ILE A 90 14.90 4.05 -0.72
CA ILE A 90 15.95 4.96 -0.25
C ILE A 90 17.15 4.94 -1.19
N ASP A 91 17.56 3.75 -1.65
CA ASP A 91 18.65 3.60 -2.63
C ASP A 91 18.29 4.29 -3.95
N ALA A 92 17.08 4.07 -4.47
CA ALA A 92 16.59 4.76 -5.66
C ALA A 92 16.64 6.30 -5.51
N ASN A 93 16.38 6.82 -4.31
CA ASN A 93 16.37 8.26 -4.06
C ASN A 93 17.79 8.85 -3.97
N THR A 94 18.62 8.22 -3.14
CA THR A 94 19.96 8.73 -2.77
C THR A 94 21.00 8.45 -3.84
N LYS A 95 20.88 7.33 -4.56
CA LYS A 95 21.84 6.90 -5.59
C LYS A 95 21.31 7.11 -7.02
N ASN A 96 20.09 7.62 -7.17
CA ASN A 96 19.40 7.68 -8.47
C ASN A 96 19.35 6.30 -9.17
N ASP A 97 19.17 5.24 -8.38
CA ASP A 97 19.21 3.85 -8.83
C ASP A 97 17.84 3.39 -9.34
N ARG A 98 17.73 3.26 -10.67
CA ARG A 98 16.48 2.89 -11.34
C ARG A 98 16.16 1.40 -11.19
N GLU A 99 17.18 0.54 -11.04
CA GLU A 99 16.98 -0.89 -10.83
C GLU A 99 16.39 -1.13 -9.43
N ALA A 100 16.91 -0.44 -8.41
CA ALA A 100 16.34 -0.48 -7.07
C ALA A 100 14.87 -0.02 -7.05
N LEU A 101 14.54 1.01 -7.84
CA LEU A 101 13.16 1.46 -7.98
C LEU A 101 12.25 0.39 -8.62
N ALA A 102 12.74 -0.28 -9.66
CA ALA A 102 12.01 -1.35 -10.35
C ALA A 102 11.79 -2.57 -9.44
N GLU A 103 12.79 -2.97 -8.65
CA GLU A 103 12.66 -4.02 -7.64
C GLU A 103 11.57 -3.67 -6.62
N ALA A 104 11.62 -2.46 -6.04
CA ALA A 104 10.59 -2.01 -5.11
C ALA A 104 9.19 -2.03 -5.75
N ALA A 105 9.08 -1.60 -7.02
CA ALA A 105 7.82 -1.63 -7.77
C ALA A 105 7.26 -3.06 -7.92
N GLY A 106 8.14 -4.03 -8.20
CA GLY A 106 7.79 -5.45 -8.32
C GLY A 106 7.16 -5.97 -7.04
N PHE A 107 7.87 -5.85 -5.91
CA PHE A 107 7.36 -6.30 -4.62
C PHE A 107 6.04 -5.62 -4.25
N VAL A 108 5.93 -4.29 -4.39
CA VAL A 108 4.68 -3.58 -4.08
C VAL A 108 3.53 -4.06 -4.97
N THR A 109 3.79 -4.42 -6.23
CA THR A 109 2.79 -4.98 -7.14
C THR A 109 2.31 -6.35 -6.66
N ASP A 110 3.23 -7.23 -6.27
CA ASP A 110 2.90 -8.57 -5.76
C ASP A 110 2.05 -8.48 -4.49
N PHE A 111 2.42 -7.60 -3.55
CA PHE A 111 1.63 -7.32 -2.34
C PHE A 111 0.22 -6.81 -2.68
N ARG A 112 0.14 -5.85 -3.60
CA ARG A 112 -1.12 -5.26 -4.04
C ARG A 112 -2.06 -6.31 -4.64
N ASP A 113 -1.55 -7.14 -5.53
CA ASP A 113 -2.36 -8.15 -6.22
C ASP A 113 -2.76 -9.29 -5.28
N THR A 114 -1.85 -9.73 -4.41
CA THR A 114 -2.19 -10.67 -3.31
C THR A 114 -3.31 -10.11 -2.44
N TRP A 115 -3.24 -8.84 -2.06
CA TRP A 115 -4.26 -8.20 -1.22
C TRP A 115 -5.61 -8.09 -1.92
N LYS A 116 -5.59 -7.79 -3.23
CA LYS A 116 -6.79 -7.77 -4.06
C LYS A 116 -7.47 -9.14 -4.11
N GLU A 117 -6.71 -10.22 -4.23
CA GLU A 117 -7.23 -11.59 -4.17
C GLU A 117 -7.86 -11.90 -2.81
N VAL A 118 -7.18 -11.56 -1.71
CA VAL A 118 -7.70 -11.75 -0.34
C VAL A 118 -9.05 -11.04 -0.14
N ILE A 119 -9.18 -9.79 -0.60
CA ILE A 119 -10.45 -9.05 -0.52
C ILE A 119 -11.56 -9.75 -1.33
N GLN A 120 -11.23 -10.29 -2.51
CA GLN A 120 -12.22 -11.01 -3.33
C GLN A 120 -12.65 -12.32 -2.66
N MET A 121 -11.71 -13.08 -2.08
CA MET A 121 -12.00 -14.30 -1.34
C MET A 121 -12.88 -14.02 -0.12
N ASP A 122 -12.58 -12.97 0.64
CA ASP A 122 -13.37 -12.57 1.81
C ASP A 122 -14.79 -12.13 1.41
N ARG A 123 -14.95 -11.37 0.33
CA ARG A 123 -16.29 -11.04 -0.22
C ARG A 123 -17.05 -12.29 -0.63
N ARG A 124 -16.41 -13.23 -1.32
CA ARG A 124 -17.03 -14.51 -1.72
C ARG A 124 -17.41 -15.35 -0.50
N ALA A 125 -16.58 -15.39 0.54
CA ALA A 125 -16.89 -16.09 1.79
C ALA A 125 -18.06 -15.44 2.53
N ARG A 126 -18.14 -14.11 2.59
CA ARG A 126 -19.26 -13.37 3.20
C ARG A 126 -20.57 -13.54 2.45
N HIS A 127 -20.54 -13.61 1.11
CA HIS A 127 -21.73 -13.82 0.29
C HIS A 127 -22.08 -15.31 0.07
N GLY A 128 -21.13 -16.23 0.29
CA GLY A 128 -21.30 -17.68 0.14
C GLY A 128 -21.56 -18.44 1.46
N SER A 129 -21.37 -17.82 2.63
CA SER A 129 -21.52 -18.49 3.92
C SER A 129 -22.94 -18.45 4.50
N GLY A 130 -23.82 -19.18 3.80
CA GLY A 130 -24.77 -20.08 4.48
C GLY A 130 -24.10 -21.33 5.08
N GLY A 131 -22.77 -21.39 5.19
CA GLY A 131 -22.05 -22.52 5.79
C GLY A 131 -20.52 -22.33 5.84
N ILE A 132 -19.99 -22.16 7.05
CA ILE A 132 -18.68 -22.58 7.59
C ILE A 132 -17.42 -22.45 6.70
N SER A 133 -16.46 -21.57 7.08
CA SER A 133 -15.16 -22.02 7.63
C SER A 133 -14.20 -20.85 7.97
N LYS A 134 -13.46 -21.04 9.07
CA LYS A 134 -12.77 -20.04 9.91
C LYS A 134 -11.31 -19.76 9.49
N ALA A 135 -10.90 -20.06 8.27
CA ALA A 135 -9.49 -20.01 7.85
C ALA A 135 -9.07 -18.70 7.16
N ALA A 136 -9.99 -18.00 6.49
CA ALA A 136 -9.68 -16.79 5.71
C ALA A 136 -9.51 -15.51 6.56
N GLY A 137 -9.95 -15.53 7.83
CA GLY A 137 -9.94 -14.35 8.70
C GLY A 137 -8.55 -13.91 9.19
N SER A 138 -7.53 -14.78 9.09
CA SER A 138 -6.20 -14.51 9.68
C SER A 138 -5.39 -13.46 8.93
N ALA A 139 -5.55 -13.33 7.60
CA ALA A 139 -4.84 -12.31 6.82
C ALA A 139 -5.50 -10.92 6.95
N TYR A 140 -6.83 -10.89 7.11
CA TYR A 140 -7.60 -9.66 7.26
C TYR A 140 -7.39 -8.98 8.62
N ALA A 141 -7.13 -9.78 9.67
CA ALA A 141 -6.78 -9.28 11.00
C ALA A 141 -5.40 -8.59 11.02
N ALA A 142 -4.45 -9.10 10.23
CA ALA A 142 -3.05 -8.69 10.23
C ALA A 142 -2.80 -7.22 9.81
N ALA A 143 -3.74 -6.53 9.16
CA ALA A 143 -3.55 -5.14 8.71
C ALA A 143 -4.69 -4.18 9.10
N GLY A 144 -5.73 -4.68 9.77
CA GLY A 144 -6.98 -3.94 9.99
C GLY A 144 -7.33 -3.68 11.46
N ALA A 145 -6.53 -4.14 12.41
CA ALA A 145 -6.88 -4.14 13.83
C ALA A 145 -6.05 -3.11 14.62
N LYS A 146 -6.42 -1.82 14.51
CA LYS A 146 -6.57 -0.88 15.63
C LYS A 146 -6.87 0.53 15.11
N ARG A 147 -8.10 0.98 15.35
CA ARG A 147 -8.34 2.38 15.73
C ARG A 147 -8.20 2.46 17.24
#